data_AF-A0A383CB79-F1
#
_entry.id   AF-A0A383CB79-F1
#
_cell.length_a   1.000
_cell.length_b   1.000
_cell.length_c   1.000
_cell.angle_alpha   90.00
_cell.angle_beta   90.00
_cell.angle_gamma   90.00
#
_symmetry.space_group_name_H-M   'P 1'
#
loop_
_entity.id
_entity.type
_entity.pdbx_description
1 polymer ?
#
loop_
_entity_poly.entity_id
_entity_poly.type
_entity_poly.pdbx_seq_one_letter_code
_entity_poly.pdbx_strand_id
1 'polypeptide(L)' 'AIVKATTNYDDPEILVQVSEQLGEAMPGIEMGTLDEGQLLQTRGW' A
#
# COMPACT_ATOMS: atom_id res chain seq x y z
N ALA A 1 -8.97 4.92 8.24
CA ALA A 1 -9.26 5.00 6.79
C ALA A 1 -9.42 3.62 6.14
N ILE A 2 -8.46 2.70 6.29
CA ILE A 2 -8.43 1.42 5.53
C ILE A 2 -9.75 0.64 5.57
N VAL A 3 -10.34 0.39 6.75
CA VAL A 3 -11.61 -0.37 6.85
C VAL A 3 -12.73 0.28 6.02
N LYS A 4 -12.92 1.59 6.13
CA LYS A 4 -13.96 2.32 5.37
C LYS A 4 -13.66 2.36 3.87
N ALA A 5 -12.40 2.50 3.49
CA ALA A 5 -11.98 2.48 2.09
C ALA A 5 -12.19 1.09 1.47
N THR A 6 -11.91 0.01 2.19
CA THR A 6 -12.16 -1.36 1.72
C THR A 6 -13.64 -1.67 1.59
N THR A 7 -14.48 -1.16 2.49
CA THR A 7 -15.94 -1.35 2.41
C THR A 7 -16.57 -0.62 1.22
N ASN A 8 -16.05 0.55 0.84
CA ASN A 8 -16.62 1.41 -0.20
C ASN A 8 -15.60 1.63 -1.34
N TYR A 9 -14.97 0.55 -1.80
CA TYR A 9 -13.85 0.60 -2.74
C TYR A 9 -14.23 1.15 -4.12
N ASP A 10 -15.53 1.19 -4.44
CA ASP A 10 -16.12 1.64 -5.71
C ASP A 10 -16.70 3.06 -5.64
N ASP A 11 -16.78 3.67 -4.45
CA ASP A 11 -17.27 5.04 -4.26
C ASP A 11 -16.11 6.06 -4.17
N PRO A 12 -15.84 6.83 -5.24
CA PRO A 12 -14.73 7.77 -5.27
C PRO A 12 -14.90 8.93 -4.28
N GLU A 13 -16.13 9.33 -3.93
CA GLU A 13 -16.37 10.44 -3.01
C GLU A 13 -15.96 10.06 -1.59
N ILE A 14 -16.32 8.86 -1.16
CA ILE A 14 -15.91 8.32 0.14
C ILE A 14 -14.39 8.12 0.20
N LEU A 15 -13.77 7.63 -0.88
CA LEU A 15 -12.33 7.40 -0.94
C LEU A 15 -11.52 8.69 -0.75
N VAL A 16 -11.97 9.81 -1.34
CA VAL A 16 -11.33 11.12 -1.16
C VAL A 16 -11.45 11.55 0.30
N GLN A 17 -12.67 11.53 0.86
CA GLN A 17 -12.92 11.95 2.24
C GLN A 17 -12.08 11.18 3.28
N VAL A 18 -11.94 9.86 3.12
CA VAL A 18 -11.15 9.04 4.06
C VAL A 18 -9.64 9.22 3.90
N SER A 19 -9.18 9.85 2.81
CA SER A 19 -7.76 10.06 2.50
C SER A 19 -7.23 11.44 2.94
N GLU A 20 -8.10 12.44 3.10
CA GLU A 20 -7.71 13.84 3.37
C GLU A 20 -7.01 14.10 4.71
N GLN A 21 -7.22 13.26 5.71
CA GLN A 21 -6.66 13.43 7.06
C GLN A 21 -5.72 12.30 7.47
N LEU A 22 -5.16 11.59 6.48
CA LEU A 22 -4.09 10.64 6.72
C LEU A 22 -2.77 11.39 6.91
N GLY A 23 -1.96 10.94 7.88
CA GLY A 23 -0.56 11.37 8.00
C GLY A 23 0.29 10.86 6.83
N GLU A 24 1.59 11.13 6.87
CA GLU A 24 2.49 10.64 5.82
C GLU A 24 2.50 9.11 5.74
N ALA A 25 2.45 8.60 4.52
CA ALA A 25 2.61 7.18 4.27
C ALA A 25 4.02 6.73 4.65
N MET A 26 4.16 5.49 5.12
CA MET A 26 5.49 4.92 5.34
C MET A 26 6.24 4.83 4.00
N PRO A 27 7.54 5.17 3.96
CA PRO A 27 8.33 5.09 2.75
C PRO A 27 8.43 3.65 2.27
N GLY A 28 8.25 3.46 0.96
CA GLY A 28 8.48 2.17 0.32
C GLY A 28 9.98 1.84 0.22
N ILE A 29 10.30 0.56 0.19
CA ILE A 29 11.65 0.05 -0.11
C ILE A 29 11.66 -0.41 -1.56
N GLU A 30 12.66 0.00 -2.33
CA GLU A 30 12.79 -0.35 -3.75
C GLU A 30 13.28 -1.81 -3.87
N MET A 31 12.76 -2.56 -4.85
CA MET A 31 13.00 -4.00 -4.97
C MET A 31 14.48 -4.37 -5.14
N GLY A 32 15.24 -3.58 -5.91
CA GLY A 32 16.69 -3.78 -6.10
C GLY A 32 17.54 -3.49 -4.86
N THR A 33 16.97 -2.84 -3.84
CA THR A 33 17.64 -2.60 -2.55
C THR A 33 17.36 -3.68 -1.50
N LEU A 34 16.47 -4.63 -1.80
CA LEU A 34 16.14 -5.73 -0.89
C LEU A 34 17.25 -6.79 -0.89
N ASP A 35 17.60 -7.28 0.29
CA ASP A 35 18.49 -8.42 0.43
C ASP A 35 17.80 -9.70 -0.11
N GLU A 36 18.58 -10.67 -0.59
CA GLU A 36 18.03 -11.91 -1.18
C GLU A 36 17.04 -12.65 -0.26
N GLY A 37 17.25 -12.60 1.06
CA GLY A 37 16.35 -13.22 2.04
C GLY A 37 15.04 -12.47 2.30
N GLN A 38 14.91 -11.24 1.81
CA GLN A 38 13.69 -10.42 1.90
C GLN A 38 12.85 -10.50 0.62
N LEU A 39 13.39 -11.08 -0.45
CA LEU A 39 12.67 -11.29 -1.69
C LEU A 39 11.64 -12.42 -1.51
N LEU A 40 10.38 -12.12 -1.80
CA LEU A 40 9.31 -13.13 -1.81
C LEU A 40 9.49 -14.17 -2.92
N GLN A 41 10.21 -13.82 -3.98
CA GLN A 41 10.57 -14.71 -5.07
C GLN A 41 12.03 -14.46 -5.45
N THR A 42 12.89 -15.46 -5.23
CA THR A 42 14.22 -15.50 -5.82
C THR A 42 14.12 -16.01 -7.26
N ARG A 43 15.07 -15.63 -8.12
CA ARG A 43 15.00 -15.99 -9.55
C ARG A 43 15.21 -17.50 -9.71
N GLY A 44 14.12 -18.26 -9.68
CA GLY A 44 14.08 -19.71 -9.84
C GLY A 44 12.62 -20.17 -9.86
N TRP A 45 12.19 -20.65 -11.02
CA TRP A 45 10.99 -21.48 -11.12
C TRP A 45 11.38 -22.93 -10.79
#